data_AF-A0A225DIQ4-F1
#
_entry.id   AF-A0A225DIQ4-F1
#
_cell.length_a   1.000
_cell.length_b   1.000
_cell.length_c   1.000
_cell.angle_alpha   90.00
_cell.angle_beta   90.00
_cell.angle_gamma   90.00
#
_symmetry.space_group_name_H-M   'P 1'
#
loop_
_entity.id
_entity.type
_entity.pdbx_description
1 polymer ?
#
loop_
_entity_poly.entity_id
_entity_poly.type
_entity_poly.pdbx_seq_one_letter_code
_entity_poly.pdbx_strand_id
1 'polypeptide(L)'
;MPDALRAEWAECAELAKRNPHPAVYTPVAWWRYRELLLRYEQATAVPDAVGAGKLKIALDAARGEIERGLGLALDSQNYSLPLGTATGRPWAAAGPVARALTQARTLDQAADGGRAALGGITQAPVEVHLPVMLRHFVKEVLKPDTADVLGNTWEPAVKARVVAERAAFGVRADAAGHPYSERVWPFVRTGADKADEFRRQGEDWTVAASVYGPKYAQDAAEAFRKAEAGYDQALQTAARVQAALQVRDDALAELPFLTRWLTEAEVTSDKAVRLDLENDRLLDAWQKALALSDLVDRATADPGRAELGALDKATKAAAEPLAELRQVVAKEVQFDWRADTQANWLAVQHLLLLPPPLIGIEDRERLFDRGRLISRKLTETQTEAAGEARVTAGQKAVRRLKAAAESLGGSWGNWAREQPSFPGKPRTDLISPDRYLLADTADLSAILYAHRHRQADFDKYPATGSADRDAAEAFSRLAVPFTQFPVPEPAVVGGLARWKGLLEWAAARAARDHWYDEAGQPYLRDSESNNYPSRKLGPSISRNHFPSSASRVTCFSTTFIWRGERRMPFL
;
A
#
# COMPACT_ATOMS: atom_id res chain seq x y z
N MET A 1 3.48 17.57 -19.97
CA MET A 1 4.35 16.68 -19.13
C MET A 1 5.37 15.91 -20.00
N PRO A 2 6.58 15.53 -19.52
CA PRO A 2 7.49 14.63 -20.26
C PRO A 2 6.93 13.21 -20.41
N ASP A 3 7.09 12.56 -21.57
CA ASP A 3 6.48 11.25 -21.85
C ASP A 3 6.94 10.13 -20.91
N ALA A 4 8.23 10.10 -20.54
CA ALA A 4 8.76 9.14 -19.57
C ALA A 4 8.09 9.26 -18.19
N LEU A 5 7.77 10.49 -17.76
CA LEU A 5 7.04 10.72 -16.50
C LEU A 5 5.56 10.33 -16.65
N ARG A 6 4.93 10.63 -17.79
CA ARG A 6 3.55 10.19 -18.08
C ARG A 6 3.43 8.66 -18.02
N ALA A 7 4.44 7.93 -18.50
CA ALA A 7 4.49 6.47 -18.44
C ALA A 7 4.56 5.92 -17.00
N GLU A 8 5.38 6.50 -16.12
CA GLU A 8 5.45 6.06 -14.70
C GLU A 8 4.14 6.36 -13.94
N TRP A 9 3.47 7.48 -14.25
CA TRP A 9 2.12 7.75 -13.72
C TRP A 9 1.05 6.79 -14.27
N ALA A 10 1.17 6.35 -15.52
CA ALA A 10 0.31 5.31 -16.09
C ALA A 10 0.52 3.97 -15.38
N GLU A 11 1.77 3.52 -15.18
CA GLU A 11 2.06 2.31 -14.41
C GLU A 11 1.57 2.43 -12.96
N CYS A 12 1.69 3.61 -12.32
CA CYS A 12 1.10 3.86 -11.01
C CYS A 12 -0.44 3.69 -11.00
N ALA A 13 -1.13 4.18 -12.04
CA ALA A 13 -2.57 4.04 -12.16
C ALA A 13 -3.00 2.58 -12.44
N GLU A 14 -2.23 1.82 -13.20
CA GLU A 14 -2.48 0.39 -13.41
C GLU A 14 -2.19 -0.45 -12.16
N LEU A 15 -1.10 -0.16 -11.43
CA LEU A 15 -0.83 -0.76 -10.11
C LEU A 15 -1.99 -0.52 -9.14
N ALA A 16 -2.54 0.70 -9.10
CA ALA A 16 -3.71 1.05 -8.28
C ALA A 16 -5.02 0.34 -8.71
N LYS A 17 -5.07 -0.28 -9.90
CA LYS A 17 -6.21 -1.09 -10.39
C LYS A 17 -6.00 -2.60 -10.21
N ARG A 18 -4.78 -3.06 -9.87
CA ARG A 18 -4.51 -4.49 -9.68
C ARG A 18 -5.35 -5.04 -8.52
N ASN A 19 -5.79 -6.29 -8.67
CA ASN A 19 -6.49 -7.03 -7.63
C ASN A 19 -5.66 -8.28 -7.28
N PRO A 20 -5.18 -8.47 -6.04
CA PRO A 20 -5.35 -7.58 -4.89
C PRO A 20 -4.67 -6.22 -5.05
N HIS A 21 -5.22 -5.19 -4.40
CA HIS A 21 -4.66 -3.82 -4.43
C HIS A 21 -3.30 -3.77 -3.71
N PRO A 22 -2.29 -3.03 -4.22
CA PRO A 22 -0.96 -2.95 -3.59
C PRO A 22 -0.95 -2.53 -2.11
N ALA A 23 -1.98 -1.78 -1.65
CA ALA A 23 -2.12 -1.39 -0.25
C ALA A 23 -2.37 -2.58 0.70
N VAL A 24 -2.84 -3.73 0.20
CA VAL A 24 -3.15 -4.89 1.05
C VAL A 24 -1.89 -5.65 1.46
N TYR A 25 -1.22 -6.24 0.47
CA TYR A 25 -0.09 -7.13 0.72
C TYR A 25 1.23 -6.36 0.83
N THR A 26 1.31 -5.16 0.25
CA THR A 26 2.54 -4.35 0.18
C THR A 26 2.35 -2.87 0.57
N PRO A 27 1.61 -2.52 1.64
CA PRO A 27 1.26 -1.11 1.95
C PRO A 27 2.46 -0.18 2.01
N VAL A 28 3.56 -0.61 2.65
CA VAL A 28 4.79 0.19 2.79
C VAL A 28 5.46 0.43 1.43
N ALA A 29 5.60 -0.61 0.60
CA ALA A 29 6.19 -0.47 -0.73
C ALA A 29 5.29 0.34 -1.68
N TRP A 30 3.97 0.17 -1.60
CA TRP A 30 2.99 0.94 -2.36
C TRP A 30 2.99 2.43 -2.00
N TRP A 31 3.03 2.74 -0.70
CA TRP A 31 3.15 4.10 -0.23
C TRP A 31 4.52 4.71 -0.63
N ARG A 32 5.62 3.95 -0.47
CA ARG A 32 6.98 4.39 -0.85
C ARG A 32 7.10 4.67 -2.35
N TYR A 33 6.53 3.81 -3.18
CA TYR A 33 6.49 3.96 -4.64
C TYR A 33 5.82 5.28 -5.03
N ARG A 34 4.63 5.58 -4.47
CA ARG A 34 3.92 6.83 -4.74
C ARG A 34 4.71 8.08 -4.29
N GLU A 35 5.38 8.04 -3.13
CA GLU A 35 6.24 9.16 -2.70
C GLU A 35 7.50 9.32 -3.58
N LEU A 36 8.13 8.22 -3.99
CA LEU A 36 9.27 8.25 -4.92
C LEU A 36 8.86 8.80 -6.29
N LEU A 37 7.65 8.50 -6.75
CA LEU A 37 7.11 9.01 -8.02
C LEU A 37 6.82 10.52 -7.96
N LEU A 38 6.26 11.02 -6.85
CA LEU A 38 6.11 12.46 -6.61
C LEU A 38 7.47 13.19 -6.61
N ARG A 39 8.48 12.62 -5.95
CA ARG A 39 9.85 13.15 -5.95
C ARG A 39 10.51 13.08 -7.33
N TYR A 40 10.28 12.00 -8.07
CA TYR A 40 10.79 11.82 -9.43
C TYR A 40 10.20 12.88 -10.37
N GLU A 41 8.90 13.15 -10.29
CA GLU A 41 8.28 14.28 -11.00
C GLU A 41 8.99 15.60 -10.69
N GLN A 42 9.16 15.93 -9.40
CA GLN A 42 9.83 17.17 -8.98
C GLN A 42 11.26 17.25 -9.54
N ALA A 43 12.04 16.16 -9.46
CA ALA A 43 13.39 16.10 -10.01
C ALA A 43 13.44 16.21 -11.54
N THR A 44 12.42 15.76 -12.26
CA THR A 44 12.31 15.93 -13.73
C THR A 44 11.76 17.29 -14.17
N ALA A 45 11.15 18.05 -13.26
CA ALA A 45 10.68 19.41 -13.52
C ALA A 45 11.84 20.44 -13.49
N VAL A 46 12.89 20.15 -12.72
CA VAL A 46 14.19 20.84 -12.74
C VAL A 46 15.20 20.07 -13.61
N PRO A 47 16.31 20.69 -14.06
CA PRO A 47 17.32 20.00 -14.88
C PRO A 47 18.25 19.05 -14.07
N ASP A 48 17.74 18.38 -13.03
CA ASP A 48 18.51 17.41 -12.22
C ASP A 48 18.39 15.98 -12.76
N ALA A 49 19.05 15.72 -13.88
CA ALA A 49 19.09 14.39 -14.49
C ALA A 49 19.72 13.32 -13.57
N VAL A 50 20.63 13.70 -12.65
CA VAL A 50 21.32 12.77 -11.76
C VAL A 50 20.43 12.33 -10.60
N GLY A 51 19.74 13.29 -9.95
CA GLY A 51 18.76 13.00 -8.92
C GLY A 51 17.56 12.24 -9.48
N ALA A 52 17.04 12.64 -10.65
CA ALA A 52 15.97 11.93 -11.34
C ALA A 52 16.36 10.47 -11.66
N GLY A 53 17.58 10.22 -12.15
CA GLY A 53 18.09 8.86 -12.41
C GLY A 53 18.17 7.99 -11.16
N LYS A 54 18.65 8.53 -10.03
CA LYS A 54 18.69 7.81 -8.74
C LYS A 54 17.29 7.50 -8.20
N LEU A 55 16.37 8.47 -8.30
CA LEU A 55 14.98 8.30 -7.88
C LEU A 55 14.26 7.24 -8.73
N LYS A 56 14.55 7.18 -10.05
CA LYS A 56 14.01 6.15 -10.94
C LYS A 56 14.44 4.74 -10.54
N ILE A 57 15.72 4.52 -10.20
CA ILE A 57 16.21 3.22 -9.72
C ILE A 57 15.50 2.80 -8.43
N ALA A 58 15.30 3.73 -7.48
CA ALA A 58 14.57 3.46 -6.25
C ALA A 58 13.07 3.18 -6.51
N LEU A 59 12.47 3.88 -7.46
CA LEU A 59 11.07 3.69 -7.88
C LEU A 59 10.86 2.30 -8.51
N ASP A 60 11.74 1.89 -9.43
CA ASP A 60 11.73 0.57 -10.06
C ASP A 60 11.95 -0.55 -9.03
N ALA A 61 12.81 -0.34 -8.03
CA ALA A 61 13.00 -1.28 -6.92
C ALA A 61 11.72 -1.44 -6.08
N ALA A 62 11.05 -0.32 -5.75
CA ALA A 62 9.77 -0.33 -5.03
C ALA A 62 8.64 -0.97 -5.85
N ARG A 63 8.59 -0.76 -7.18
CA ARG A 63 7.67 -1.51 -8.07
C ARG A 63 7.96 -3.00 -7.99
N GLY A 64 9.22 -3.41 -8.10
CA GLY A 64 9.59 -4.82 -7.97
C GLY A 64 9.23 -5.45 -6.62
N GLU A 65 9.25 -4.68 -5.52
CA GLU A 65 8.74 -5.13 -4.21
C GLU A 65 7.22 -5.34 -4.22
N ILE A 66 6.45 -4.42 -4.80
CA ILE A 66 5.00 -4.56 -4.99
C ILE A 66 4.70 -5.80 -5.85
N GLU A 67 5.36 -5.95 -7.00
CA GLU A 67 5.10 -7.06 -7.92
C GLU A 67 5.45 -8.43 -7.34
N ARG A 68 6.52 -8.53 -6.54
CA ARG A 68 6.82 -9.77 -5.79
C ARG A 68 5.79 -10.07 -4.70
N GLY A 69 5.24 -9.06 -4.04
CA GLY A 69 4.23 -9.24 -2.99
C GLY A 69 2.83 -9.55 -3.54
N LEU A 70 2.48 -9.00 -4.71
CA LEU A 70 1.26 -9.35 -5.44
C LEU A 70 1.37 -10.70 -6.15
N GLY A 71 2.55 -11.02 -6.67
CA GLY A 71 2.87 -12.24 -7.42
C GLY A 71 3.09 -13.48 -6.54
N LEU A 72 2.32 -13.64 -5.45
CA LEU A 72 2.32 -14.83 -4.60
C LEU A 72 1.82 -16.06 -5.38
N ALA A 73 2.72 -16.66 -6.15
CA ALA A 73 2.55 -17.95 -6.80
C ALA A 73 2.57 -19.04 -5.74
N LEU A 74 1.38 -19.43 -5.26
CA LEU A 74 1.23 -20.62 -4.44
C LEU A 74 1.14 -21.81 -5.39
N ASP A 75 2.01 -22.81 -5.23
CA ASP A 75 1.89 -24.09 -5.97
C ASP A 75 0.50 -24.72 -5.79
N SER A 76 -0.15 -24.43 -4.65
CA SER A 76 -1.49 -24.88 -4.32
C SER A 76 -2.62 -24.26 -5.17
N GLN A 77 -2.36 -23.22 -5.97
CA GLN A 77 -3.37 -22.61 -6.87
C GLN A 77 -4.04 -23.62 -7.81
N ASN A 78 -3.42 -24.78 -8.07
CA ASN A 78 -3.96 -25.84 -8.92
C ASN A 78 -4.85 -26.85 -8.18
N TYR A 79 -4.90 -26.84 -6.84
CA TYR A 79 -5.72 -27.79 -6.05
C TYR A 79 -7.18 -27.36 -5.85
N SER A 80 -7.54 -26.11 -6.16
CA SER A 80 -8.84 -25.53 -5.83
C SER A 80 -9.17 -24.41 -6.82
N LEU A 81 -10.33 -24.47 -7.48
CA LEU A 81 -10.69 -23.47 -8.51
C LEU A 81 -10.79 -22.05 -7.91
N PRO A 82 -11.33 -21.84 -6.69
CA PRO A 82 -11.36 -20.53 -6.04
C PRO A 82 -10.01 -19.97 -5.63
N LEU A 83 -8.99 -20.80 -5.38
CA LEU A 83 -7.69 -20.34 -4.89
C LEU A 83 -6.91 -19.53 -5.94
N GLY A 84 -7.11 -19.81 -7.23
CA GLY A 84 -6.66 -18.92 -8.31
C GLY A 84 -7.26 -17.51 -8.16
N THR A 85 -8.56 -17.41 -7.90
CA THR A 85 -9.26 -16.13 -7.69
C THR A 85 -8.86 -15.42 -6.40
N ALA A 86 -8.65 -16.16 -5.30
CA ALA A 86 -8.13 -15.60 -4.04
C ALA A 86 -6.73 -14.96 -4.23
N THR A 87 -5.91 -15.52 -5.10
CA THR A 87 -4.56 -15.02 -5.42
C THR A 87 -4.52 -14.00 -6.57
N GLY A 88 -5.67 -13.40 -6.92
CA GLY A 88 -5.76 -12.32 -7.91
C GLY A 88 -5.73 -12.77 -9.39
N ARG A 89 -5.70 -14.08 -9.68
CA ARG A 89 -5.92 -14.56 -11.05
C ARG A 89 -7.42 -14.53 -11.35
N PRO A 90 -7.88 -13.94 -12.47
CA PRO A 90 -9.31 -13.88 -12.76
C PRO A 90 -9.90 -15.31 -12.86
N TRP A 91 -11.12 -15.53 -12.37
CA TRP A 91 -11.80 -16.84 -12.44
C TRP A 91 -11.87 -17.41 -13.88
N ALA A 92 -11.86 -16.56 -14.91
CA ALA A 92 -11.72 -16.97 -16.31
C ALA A 92 -10.46 -17.81 -16.60
N ALA A 93 -9.39 -17.67 -15.80
CA ALA A 93 -8.18 -18.48 -15.86
C ALA A 93 -8.37 -19.92 -15.33
N ALA A 94 -9.43 -20.20 -14.56
CA ALA A 94 -9.88 -21.58 -14.28
C ALA A 94 -10.37 -22.29 -15.58
N GLY A 95 -10.58 -21.53 -16.65
CA GLY A 95 -10.30 -21.98 -18.01
C GLY A 95 -11.16 -23.16 -18.50
N PRO A 96 -10.56 -24.20 -19.14
CA PRO A 96 -11.29 -25.37 -19.61
C PRO A 96 -12.00 -26.14 -18.48
N VAL A 97 -11.43 -26.16 -17.28
CA VAL A 97 -11.90 -26.98 -16.16
C VAL A 97 -13.27 -26.50 -15.63
N ALA A 98 -13.38 -25.21 -15.30
CA ALA A 98 -14.65 -24.65 -14.83
C ALA A 98 -15.76 -24.72 -15.90
N ARG A 99 -15.38 -24.63 -17.19
CA ARG A 99 -16.32 -24.81 -18.32
C ARG A 99 -16.76 -26.26 -18.46
N ALA A 100 -15.86 -27.24 -18.33
CA ALA A 100 -16.22 -28.65 -18.37
C ALA A 100 -17.25 -29.01 -17.29
N LEU A 101 -17.06 -28.55 -16.05
CA LEU A 101 -18.00 -28.80 -14.95
C LEU A 101 -19.36 -28.11 -15.16
N THR A 102 -19.40 -26.88 -15.68
CA THR A 102 -20.64 -26.11 -15.87
C THR A 102 -21.42 -26.46 -17.15
N GLN A 103 -20.75 -27.03 -18.16
CA GLN A 103 -21.39 -27.44 -19.41
C GLN A 103 -21.83 -28.91 -19.41
N ALA A 104 -21.26 -29.74 -18.54
CA ALA A 104 -21.68 -31.13 -18.40
C ALA A 104 -23.18 -31.25 -18.10
N ARG A 105 -23.82 -32.22 -18.75
CA ARG A 105 -25.21 -32.63 -18.48
C ARG A 105 -25.30 -34.00 -17.82
N THR A 106 -24.19 -34.73 -17.78
CA THR A 106 -24.08 -36.03 -17.13
C THR A 106 -22.76 -36.13 -16.37
N LEU A 107 -22.72 -37.03 -15.38
CA LEU A 107 -21.50 -37.34 -14.63
C LEU A 107 -20.33 -37.76 -15.54
N ASP A 108 -20.62 -38.49 -16.63
CA ASP A 108 -19.57 -38.97 -17.53
C ASP A 108 -18.94 -37.81 -18.30
N GLN A 109 -19.76 -36.86 -18.78
CA GLN A 109 -19.27 -35.62 -19.40
C GLN A 109 -18.44 -34.77 -18.44
N ALA A 110 -18.86 -34.67 -17.17
CA ALA A 110 -18.11 -33.95 -16.14
C ALA A 110 -16.76 -34.63 -15.85
N ALA A 111 -16.74 -35.97 -15.76
CA ALA A 111 -15.53 -36.74 -15.50
C ALA A 111 -14.56 -36.75 -16.70
N ASP A 112 -15.05 -36.93 -17.94
CA ASP A 112 -14.23 -36.91 -19.15
C ASP A 112 -13.72 -35.50 -19.46
N GLY A 113 -14.60 -34.49 -19.37
CA GLY A 113 -14.22 -33.08 -19.51
C GLY A 113 -13.20 -32.66 -18.45
N GLY A 114 -13.36 -33.12 -17.21
CA GLY A 114 -12.39 -32.97 -16.14
C GLY A 114 -11.03 -33.60 -16.45
N ARG A 115 -10.99 -34.90 -16.78
CA ARG A 115 -9.76 -35.61 -17.17
C ARG A 115 -9.06 -34.96 -18.36
N ALA A 116 -9.80 -34.56 -19.38
CA ALA A 116 -9.27 -33.89 -20.57
C ALA A 116 -8.69 -32.50 -20.24
N ALA A 117 -9.42 -31.70 -19.45
CA ALA A 117 -8.98 -30.37 -19.03
C ALA A 117 -7.75 -30.40 -18.10
N LEU A 118 -7.53 -31.51 -17.39
CA LEU A 118 -6.32 -31.73 -16.59
C LEU A 118 -5.08 -32.02 -17.45
N GLY A 119 -5.21 -32.53 -18.67
CA GLY A 119 -4.08 -32.60 -19.63
C GLY A 119 -2.82 -33.35 -19.17
N GLY A 120 -2.92 -34.22 -18.16
CA GLY A 120 -1.77 -34.91 -17.55
C GLY A 120 -1.16 -34.20 -16.33
N ILE A 121 -1.72 -33.07 -15.89
CA ILE A 121 -1.37 -32.43 -14.61
C ILE A 121 -1.69 -33.39 -13.46
N THR A 122 -0.69 -33.67 -12.61
CA THR A 122 -0.79 -34.62 -11.49
C THR A 122 -1.60 -34.08 -10.30
N GLN A 123 -1.87 -32.78 -10.28
CA GLN A 123 -2.60 -32.06 -9.24
C GLN A 123 -3.93 -31.56 -9.82
N ALA A 124 -5.01 -32.30 -9.56
CA ALA A 124 -6.35 -31.91 -9.97
C ALA A 124 -7.03 -31.05 -8.92
N PRO A 125 -7.85 -30.03 -9.32
CA PRO A 125 -8.71 -29.35 -8.36
C PRO A 125 -9.69 -30.32 -7.70
N VAL A 126 -9.90 -30.17 -6.39
CA VAL A 126 -10.70 -31.09 -5.56
C VAL A 126 -12.17 -31.24 -6.00
N GLU A 127 -12.67 -30.25 -6.75
CA GLU A 127 -14.01 -30.21 -7.34
C GLU A 127 -14.10 -31.02 -8.63
N VAL A 128 -13.01 -31.15 -9.37
CA VAL A 128 -12.87 -31.99 -10.59
C VAL A 128 -12.65 -33.45 -10.21
N HIS A 129 -11.93 -33.67 -9.11
CA HIS A 129 -11.66 -35.02 -8.63
C HIS A 129 -12.95 -35.74 -8.23
N LEU A 130 -13.98 -35.03 -7.75
CA LEU A 130 -15.25 -35.64 -7.31
C LEU A 130 -16.02 -36.35 -8.46
N PRO A 131 -16.32 -35.73 -9.62
CA PRO A 131 -16.94 -36.44 -10.74
C PRO A 131 -16.15 -37.66 -11.21
N VAL A 132 -14.82 -37.55 -11.24
CA VAL A 132 -13.91 -38.64 -11.63
C VAL A 132 -14.01 -39.80 -10.65
N MET A 133 -14.00 -39.52 -9.34
CA MET A 133 -14.18 -40.49 -8.26
C MET A 133 -15.57 -41.15 -8.30
N LEU A 134 -16.64 -40.35 -8.42
CA LEU A 134 -18.02 -40.86 -8.44
C LEU A 134 -18.24 -41.78 -9.64
N ARG A 135 -17.77 -41.41 -10.84
CA ARG A 135 -17.84 -42.30 -12.00
C ARG A 135 -17.10 -43.61 -11.74
N HIS A 136 -15.86 -43.54 -11.27
CA HIS A 136 -15.06 -44.74 -11.06
C HIS A 136 -15.67 -45.66 -10.00
N PHE A 137 -15.89 -45.17 -8.78
CA PHE A 137 -16.34 -46.01 -7.69
C PHE A 137 -17.81 -46.42 -7.82
N VAL A 138 -18.70 -45.54 -8.28
CA VAL A 138 -20.14 -45.88 -8.37
C VAL A 138 -20.47 -46.61 -9.68
N LYS A 139 -20.06 -46.11 -10.85
CA LYS A 139 -20.42 -46.78 -12.12
C LYS A 139 -19.52 -47.96 -12.46
N GLU A 140 -18.20 -47.81 -12.31
CA GLU A 140 -17.23 -48.81 -12.82
C GLU A 140 -16.96 -49.93 -11.81
N VAL A 141 -16.93 -49.62 -10.50
CA VAL A 141 -16.67 -50.59 -9.42
C VAL A 141 -17.96 -51.18 -8.84
N LEU A 142 -18.87 -50.36 -8.29
CA LEU A 142 -20.11 -50.87 -7.67
C LEU A 142 -21.10 -51.45 -8.67
N LYS A 143 -21.11 -50.97 -9.92
CA LYS A 143 -21.99 -51.44 -11.03
C LYS A 143 -23.45 -51.69 -10.60
N PRO A 144 -24.12 -50.70 -9.98
CA PRO A 144 -25.50 -50.84 -9.53
C PRO A 144 -26.45 -51.17 -10.69
N ASP A 145 -27.48 -51.97 -10.42
CA ASP A 145 -28.38 -52.54 -11.44
C ASP A 145 -29.25 -51.51 -12.19
N THR A 146 -29.35 -50.28 -11.69
CA THR A 146 -30.09 -49.19 -12.32
C THR A 146 -29.20 -48.37 -13.27
N ALA A 147 -29.78 -47.85 -14.37
CA ALA A 147 -28.97 -47.17 -15.40
C ALA A 147 -28.59 -45.72 -15.04
N ASP A 148 -29.37 -45.05 -14.18
CA ASP A 148 -29.19 -43.63 -13.82
C ASP A 148 -29.16 -43.43 -12.29
N VAL A 149 -28.14 -44.00 -11.69
CA VAL A 149 -28.09 -44.22 -10.23
C VAL A 149 -27.75 -42.97 -9.43
N LEU A 150 -26.96 -42.09 -10.04
CA LEU A 150 -26.56 -40.81 -9.47
C LEU A 150 -27.37 -39.63 -10.03
N GLY A 151 -28.23 -39.86 -11.03
CA GLY A 151 -29.16 -38.88 -11.61
C GLY A 151 -28.71 -37.43 -11.51
N ASN A 152 -29.41 -36.68 -10.66
CA ASN A 152 -29.16 -35.26 -10.40
C ASN A 152 -28.49 -35.00 -9.03
N THR A 153 -27.90 -36.00 -8.34
CA THR A 153 -27.25 -35.80 -7.02
C THR A 153 -25.78 -35.41 -7.11
N TRP A 154 -25.09 -35.78 -8.20
CA TRP A 154 -23.67 -35.45 -8.39
C TRP A 154 -23.43 -33.94 -8.60
N GLU A 155 -24.33 -33.24 -9.30
CA GLU A 155 -24.19 -31.80 -9.58
C GLU A 155 -24.27 -30.95 -8.28
N PRO A 156 -25.27 -31.14 -7.39
CA PRO A 156 -25.27 -30.55 -6.05
C PRO A 156 -24.00 -30.83 -5.24
N ALA A 157 -23.41 -32.02 -5.35
CA ALA A 157 -22.18 -32.38 -4.63
C ALA A 157 -20.97 -31.57 -5.14
N VAL A 158 -20.80 -31.46 -6.46
CA VAL A 158 -19.76 -30.61 -7.08
C VAL A 158 -19.96 -29.14 -6.72
N LYS A 159 -21.20 -28.66 -6.83
CA LYS A 159 -21.57 -27.28 -6.48
C LYS A 159 -21.24 -26.99 -5.01
N ALA A 160 -21.60 -27.89 -4.09
CA ALA A 160 -21.29 -27.73 -2.67
C ALA A 160 -19.78 -27.66 -2.40
N ARG A 161 -18.94 -28.44 -3.10
CA ARG A 161 -17.47 -28.30 -3.01
C ARG A 161 -16.97 -26.95 -3.52
N VAL A 162 -17.42 -26.49 -4.69
CA VAL A 162 -17.02 -25.18 -5.23
C VAL A 162 -17.40 -24.05 -4.26
N VAL A 163 -18.59 -24.13 -3.65
CA VAL A 163 -19.05 -23.12 -2.67
C VAL A 163 -18.30 -23.26 -1.33
N ALA A 164 -17.92 -24.47 -0.90
CA ALA A 164 -17.10 -24.71 0.28
C ALA A 164 -15.72 -24.06 0.18
N GLU A 165 -15.00 -24.34 -0.91
CA GLU A 165 -13.68 -23.75 -1.21
C GLU A 165 -13.78 -22.22 -1.28
N ARG A 166 -14.84 -21.70 -1.93
CA ARG A 166 -15.13 -20.27 -1.96
C ARG A 166 -15.35 -19.70 -0.56
N ALA A 167 -16.12 -20.36 0.30
CA ALA A 167 -16.36 -19.90 1.66
C ALA A 167 -15.08 -19.91 2.51
N ALA A 168 -14.22 -20.93 2.36
CA ALA A 168 -12.95 -21.03 3.06
C ALA A 168 -12.00 -19.86 2.72
N PHE A 169 -11.92 -19.45 1.45
CA PHE A 169 -11.11 -18.31 1.00
C PHE A 169 -11.84 -16.96 1.06
N GLY A 170 -13.13 -16.92 1.41
CA GLY A 170 -13.95 -15.70 1.34
C GLY A 170 -14.19 -15.18 -0.09
N VAL A 171 -14.17 -16.06 -1.10
CA VAL A 171 -14.26 -15.68 -2.52
C VAL A 171 -15.71 -15.67 -3.01
N ARG A 172 -16.25 -14.48 -3.29
CA ARG A 172 -17.57 -14.32 -3.92
C ARG A 172 -17.57 -14.70 -5.40
N ALA A 173 -18.75 -15.00 -5.94
CA ALA A 173 -18.93 -15.38 -7.35
C ALA A 173 -18.80 -14.20 -8.32
N ASP A 174 -19.18 -13.01 -7.85
CA ASP A 174 -19.36 -11.79 -8.62
C ASP A 174 -18.17 -10.82 -8.53
N ALA A 175 -17.10 -11.22 -7.85
CA ALA A 175 -15.94 -10.38 -7.57
C ALA A 175 -14.70 -10.84 -8.34
N ALA A 176 -13.94 -9.88 -8.85
CA ALA A 176 -12.79 -10.09 -9.74
C ALA A 176 -11.50 -10.57 -9.02
N GLY A 177 -11.62 -11.28 -7.91
CA GLY A 177 -10.55 -11.59 -6.96
C GLY A 177 -10.78 -10.94 -5.59
N HIS A 178 -10.22 -11.53 -4.54
CA HIS A 178 -10.36 -11.00 -3.18
C HIS A 178 -9.06 -11.11 -2.40
N PRO A 179 -8.51 -9.97 -1.92
CA PRO A 179 -7.51 -9.99 -0.86
C PRO A 179 -8.10 -10.52 0.46
N TYR A 180 -7.22 -10.67 1.46
CA TYR A 180 -7.55 -10.92 2.86
C TYR A 180 -8.07 -12.32 3.23
N SER A 181 -7.97 -13.33 2.36
CA SER A 181 -8.42 -14.70 2.71
C SER A 181 -7.85 -15.19 4.05
N GLU A 182 -6.58 -14.86 4.33
CA GLU A 182 -5.89 -15.18 5.58
C GLU A 182 -6.46 -14.44 6.82
N ARG A 183 -6.99 -13.23 6.63
CA ARG A 183 -7.65 -12.44 7.69
C ARG A 183 -9.13 -12.82 7.87
N VAL A 184 -9.77 -13.35 6.82
CA VAL A 184 -11.18 -13.74 6.81
C VAL A 184 -11.40 -15.11 7.44
N TRP A 185 -10.50 -16.07 7.18
CA TRP A 185 -10.64 -17.46 7.62
C TRP A 185 -11.06 -17.62 9.09
N PRO A 186 -10.47 -16.91 10.08
CA PRO A 186 -10.87 -17.03 11.48
C PRO A 186 -12.33 -16.69 11.79
N PHE A 187 -12.96 -15.82 10.98
CA PHE A 187 -14.37 -15.41 11.14
C PHE A 187 -15.35 -16.42 10.54
N VAL A 188 -14.94 -17.07 9.43
CA VAL A 188 -15.84 -17.94 8.65
C VAL A 188 -15.71 -19.41 9.05
N ARG A 189 -14.55 -19.82 9.57
CA ARG A 189 -14.20 -21.21 9.91
C ARG A 189 -15.32 -21.96 10.63
N THR A 190 -15.82 -21.45 11.76
CA THR A 190 -16.85 -22.14 12.55
C THR A 190 -18.16 -22.35 11.80
N GLY A 191 -18.50 -21.47 10.85
CA GLY A 191 -19.65 -21.64 9.96
C GLY A 191 -19.38 -22.62 8.83
N ALA A 192 -18.19 -22.50 8.21
CA ALA A 192 -17.74 -23.38 7.13
C ALA A 192 -17.56 -24.83 7.60
N ASP A 193 -16.95 -25.06 8.76
CA ASP A 193 -16.76 -26.40 9.36
C ASP A 193 -18.11 -27.10 9.58
N LYS A 194 -19.14 -26.38 10.08
CA LYS A 194 -20.51 -26.90 10.26
C LYS A 194 -21.24 -27.15 8.93
N ALA A 195 -21.01 -26.31 7.92
CA ALA A 195 -21.53 -26.55 6.57
C ALA A 195 -20.85 -27.78 5.93
N ASP A 196 -19.57 -28.03 6.27
CA ASP A 196 -18.80 -29.17 5.80
C ASP A 196 -19.28 -30.50 6.38
N GLU A 197 -19.80 -30.52 7.60
CA GLU A 197 -20.51 -31.68 8.16
C GLU A 197 -21.67 -32.10 7.25
N PHE A 198 -22.56 -31.16 6.88
CA PHE A 198 -23.67 -31.44 5.96
C PHE A 198 -23.20 -31.79 4.53
N ARG A 199 -22.10 -31.19 4.03
CA ARG A 199 -21.54 -31.53 2.72
C ARG A 199 -21.05 -32.98 2.69
N ARG A 200 -20.29 -33.41 3.71
CA ARG A 200 -19.80 -34.80 3.83
C ARG A 200 -20.96 -35.77 3.94
N GLN A 201 -21.96 -35.45 4.76
CA GLN A 201 -23.18 -36.24 4.88
C GLN A 201 -23.90 -36.39 3.53
N GLY A 202 -23.99 -35.31 2.74
CA GLY A 202 -24.52 -35.33 1.37
C GLY A 202 -23.71 -36.20 0.41
N GLU A 203 -22.38 -36.19 0.50
CA GLU A 203 -21.50 -37.06 -0.30
C GLU A 203 -21.68 -38.54 0.08
N ASP A 204 -21.72 -38.86 1.38
CA ASP A 204 -22.01 -40.21 1.88
C ASP A 204 -23.38 -40.71 1.42
N TRP A 205 -24.41 -39.86 1.51
CA TRP A 205 -25.76 -40.17 1.02
C TRP A 205 -25.84 -40.28 -0.51
N THR A 206 -25.00 -39.56 -1.25
CA THR A 206 -24.89 -39.70 -2.71
C THR A 206 -24.35 -41.08 -3.09
N VAL A 207 -23.37 -41.60 -2.36
CA VAL A 207 -22.89 -42.98 -2.54
C VAL A 207 -23.94 -43.98 -2.04
N ALA A 208 -24.57 -43.75 -0.89
CA ALA A 208 -25.60 -44.63 -0.33
C ALA A 208 -26.83 -44.76 -1.25
N ALA A 209 -27.26 -43.67 -1.91
CA ALA A 209 -28.32 -43.68 -2.91
C ALA A 209 -28.05 -44.68 -4.04
N SER A 210 -26.78 -44.96 -4.33
CA SER A 210 -26.42 -45.91 -5.37
C SER A 210 -26.67 -47.38 -5.06
N VAL A 211 -26.79 -47.71 -3.78
CA VAL A 211 -27.03 -49.08 -3.31
C VAL A 211 -28.45 -49.22 -2.75
N TYR A 212 -28.96 -48.17 -2.10
CA TYR A 212 -30.20 -48.23 -1.30
C TYR A 212 -31.35 -47.38 -1.87
N GLY A 213 -31.16 -46.72 -3.02
CA GLY A 213 -32.24 -46.13 -3.80
C GLY A 213 -32.69 -44.71 -3.41
N PRO A 214 -33.87 -44.28 -3.91
CA PRO A 214 -34.19 -42.85 -4.10
C PRO A 214 -34.38 -42.04 -2.82
N LYS A 215 -34.64 -42.66 -1.67
CA LYS A 215 -34.74 -41.95 -0.38
C LYS A 215 -33.42 -41.24 -0.06
N TYR A 216 -32.31 -41.94 -0.18
CA TYR A 216 -30.98 -41.39 0.11
C TYR A 216 -30.58 -40.28 -0.87
N ALA A 217 -31.12 -40.28 -2.10
CA ALA A 217 -30.95 -39.17 -3.04
C ALA A 217 -31.69 -37.89 -2.57
N GLN A 218 -32.84 -38.04 -1.91
CA GLN A 218 -33.56 -36.92 -1.29
C GLN A 218 -32.82 -36.41 -0.04
N ASP A 219 -32.35 -37.33 0.81
CA ASP A 219 -31.54 -37.00 2.00
C ASP A 219 -30.25 -36.25 1.60
N ALA A 220 -29.55 -36.70 0.56
CA ALA A 220 -28.39 -36.02 -0.03
C ALA A 220 -28.73 -34.61 -0.54
N ALA A 221 -29.83 -34.44 -1.26
CA ALA A 221 -30.26 -33.14 -1.78
C ALA A 221 -30.64 -32.14 -0.67
N GLU A 222 -31.19 -32.61 0.45
CA GLU A 222 -31.43 -31.78 1.63
C GLU A 222 -30.11 -31.39 2.33
N ALA A 223 -29.17 -32.33 2.43
CA ALA A 223 -27.84 -32.12 2.99
C ALA A 223 -27.06 -31.02 2.25
N PHE A 224 -26.98 -31.12 0.93
CA PHE A 224 -26.28 -30.12 0.11
C PHE A 224 -26.94 -28.74 0.19
N ARG A 225 -28.28 -28.68 0.33
CA ARG A 225 -28.99 -27.40 0.55
C ARG A 225 -28.64 -26.77 1.90
N LYS A 226 -28.50 -27.57 2.96
CA LYS A 226 -28.05 -27.11 4.29
C LYS A 226 -26.59 -26.66 4.25
N ALA A 227 -25.72 -27.40 3.56
CA ALA A 227 -24.32 -27.03 3.36
C ALA A 227 -24.20 -25.70 2.59
N GLU A 228 -24.87 -25.57 1.44
CA GLU A 228 -24.87 -24.35 0.62
C GLU A 228 -25.33 -23.13 1.44
N ALA A 229 -26.43 -23.23 2.18
CA ALA A 229 -26.91 -22.14 3.03
C ALA A 229 -25.89 -21.74 4.14
N GLY A 230 -25.19 -22.71 4.73
CA GLY A 230 -24.14 -22.44 5.72
C GLY A 230 -22.90 -21.77 5.11
N TYR A 231 -22.48 -22.20 3.92
CA TYR A 231 -21.39 -21.57 3.19
C TYR A 231 -21.75 -20.17 2.67
N ASP A 232 -23.00 -19.94 2.26
CA ASP A 232 -23.48 -18.60 1.88
C ASP A 232 -23.47 -17.64 3.07
N GLN A 233 -23.84 -18.11 4.27
CA GLN A 233 -23.71 -17.31 5.50
C GLN A 233 -22.24 -17.01 5.83
N ALA A 234 -21.34 -17.97 5.60
CA ALA A 234 -19.90 -17.76 5.73
C ALA A 234 -19.38 -16.72 4.72
N LEU A 235 -19.80 -16.78 3.46
CA LEU A 235 -19.47 -15.79 2.41
C LEU A 235 -20.01 -14.39 2.71
N GLN A 236 -21.20 -14.28 3.31
CA GLN A 236 -21.73 -12.99 3.78
C GLN A 236 -20.90 -12.39 4.93
N THR A 237 -20.43 -13.24 5.86
CA THR A 237 -19.50 -12.82 6.92
C THR A 237 -18.16 -12.37 6.33
N ALA A 238 -17.59 -13.14 5.39
CA ALA A 238 -16.36 -12.79 4.68
C ALA A 238 -16.46 -11.41 4.02
N ALA A 239 -17.52 -11.16 3.26
CA ALA A 239 -17.71 -9.92 2.53
C ALA A 239 -17.71 -8.67 3.44
N ARG A 240 -18.26 -8.79 4.66
CA ARG A 240 -18.29 -7.70 5.66
C ARG A 240 -16.90 -7.41 6.23
N VAL A 241 -16.16 -8.45 6.57
CA VAL A 241 -14.78 -8.35 7.06
C VAL A 241 -13.84 -7.82 5.98
N GLN A 242 -13.97 -8.27 4.73
CA GLN A 242 -13.21 -7.77 3.59
C GLN A 242 -13.50 -6.30 3.30
N ALA A 243 -14.77 -5.86 3.36
CA ALA A 243 -15.13 -4.45 3.18
C ALA A 243 -14.51 -3.57 4.27
N ALA A 244 -14.50 -4.02 5.53
CA ALA A 244 -13.86 -3.33 6.64
C ALA A 244 -12.34 -3.20 6.46
N LEU A 245 -11.67 -4.28 6.07
CA LEU A 245 -10.24 -4.31 5.78
C LEU A 245 -9.89 -3.39 4.59
N GLN A 246 -10.68 -3.42 3.52
CA GLN A 246 -10.48 -2.58 2.34
C GLN A 246 -10.60 -1.09 2.67
N VAL A 247 -11.66 -0.67 3.37
CA VAL A 247 -11.83 0.74 3.76
C VAL A 247 -10.70 1.20 4.68
N ARG A 248 -10.26 0.35 5.62
CA ARG A 248 -9.11 0.64 6.48
C ARG A 248 -7.83 0.85 5.65
N ASP A 249 -7.49 -0.10 4.79
CA ASP A 249 -6.22 -0.08 4.06
C ASP A 249 -6.19 1.03 2.99
N ASP A 250 -7.32 1.35 2.36
CA ASP A 250 -7.45 2.50 1.45
C ASP A 250 -7.32 3.83 2.20
N ALA A 251 -7.99 3.98 3.36
CA ALA A 251 -7.90 5.19 4.18
C ALA A 251 -6.47 5.43 4.65
N LEU A 252 -5.82 4.42 5.26
CA LEU A 252 -4.44 4.54 5.73
C LEU A 252 -3.43 4.73 4.57
N ALA A 253 -3.76 4.26 3.35
CA ALA A 253 -2.95 4.49 2.15
C ALA A 253 -3.08 5.89 1.55
N GLU A 254 -4.16 6.64 1.82
CA GLU A 254 -4.45 7.94 1.20
C GLU A 254 -4.38 9.13 2.17
N LEU A 255 -4.84 8.95 3.41
CA LEU A 255 -4.87 10.00 4.43
C LEU A 255 -3.51 10.71 4.65
N PRO A 256 -2.33 10.06 4.56
CA PRO A 256 -1.05 10.77 4.60
C PRO A 256 -0.87 11.81 3.49
N PHE A 257 -1.34 11.53 2.26
CA PHE A 257 -1.25 12.47 1.13
C PHE A 257 -2.28 13.60 1.26
N LEU A 258 -3.52 13.26 1.64
CA LEU A 258 -4.58 14.23 1.92
C LEU A 258 -4.20 15.18 3.07
N THR A 259 -3.53 14.64 4.10
CA THR A 259 -2.95 15.42 5.20
C THR A 259 -1.95 16.43 4.67
N ARG A 260 -0.93 15.98 3.93
CA ARG A 260 0.10 16.86 3.36
C ARG A 260 -0.51 17.97 2.50
N TRP A 261 -1.51 17.65 1.69
CA TRP A 261 -2.19 18.63 0.85
C TRP A 261 -2.96 19.67 1.67
N LEU A 262 -3.82 19.26 2.61
CA LEU A 262 -4.66 20.19 3.39
C LEU A 262 -3.87 21.03 4.41
N THR A 263 -2.78 20.49 4.97
CA THR A 263 -1.93 21.25 5.90
C THR A 263 -1.10 22.32 5.20
N GLU A 264 -0.73 22.10 3.94
CA GLU A 264 0.01 23.08 3.13
C GLU A 264 -0.87 24.04 2.33
N ALA A 265 -2.12 23.67 2.03
CA ALA A 265 -3.03 24.42 1.20
C ALA A 265 -3.08 25.92 1.54
N GLU A 266 -2.74 26.74 0.55
CA GLU A 266 -2.96 28.19 0.61
C GLU A 266 -4.39 28.48 0.15
N VAL A 267 -5.04 29.38 0.87
CA VAL A 267 -6.38 29.86 0.56
C VAL A 267 -6.44 31.34 0.88
N THR A 268 -7.10 32.10 0.01
CA THR A 268 -7.49 33.48 0.28
C THR A 268 -8.42 33.54 1.50
N SER A 269 -8.53 34.72 2.13
CA SER A 269 -9.39 34.96 3.32
C SER A 269 -10.77 34.32 3.21
N ASP A 270 -11.40 34.47 2.05
CA ASP A 270 -12.79 34.06 1.79
C ASP A 270 -12.93 32.53 1.69
N LYS A 271 -11.82 31.83 1.43
CA LYS A 271 -11.73 30.37 1.40
C LYS A 271 -11.18 29.77 2.70
N ALA A 272 -10.73 30.58 3.67
CA ALA A 272 -10.16 30.10 4.93
C ALA A 272 -11.16 29.24 5.74
N VAL A 273 -12.40 29.72 5.89
CA VAL A 273 -13.50 28.99 6.56
C VAL A 273 -13.75 27.62 5.92
N ARG A 274 -13.64 27.54 4.58
CA ARG A 274 -13.78 26.27 3.88
C ARG A 274 -12.62 25.32 4.20
N LEU A 275 -11.37 25.80 4.18
CA LEU A 275 -10.23 24.94 4.47
C LEU A 275 -10.24 24.43 5.92
N ASP A 276 -10.71 25.23 6.88
CA ASP A 276 -10.87 24.75 8.26
C ASP A 276 -11.92 23.64 8.35
N LEU A 277 -13.03 23.74 7.60
CA LEU A 277 -14.01 22.64 7.46
C LEU A 277 -13.42 21.39 6.78
N GLU A 278 -12.62 21.54 5.72
CA GLU A 278 -11.94 20.39 5.10
C GLU A 278 -10.89 19.76 6.03
N ASN A 279 -10.24 20.57 6.87
CA ASN A 279 -9.32 20.09 7.90
C ASN A 279 -10.06 19.32 8.99
N ASP A 280 -11.22 19.79 9.45
CA ASP A 280 -12.04 19.05 10.42
C ASP A 280 -12.54 17.70 9.84
N ARG A 281 -12.91 17.65 8.55
CA ARG A 281 -13.18 16.38 7.83
C ARG A 281 -11.97 15.44 7.80
N LEU A 282 -10.76 15.97 7.62
CA LEU A 282 -9.53 15.19 7.66
C LEU A 282 -9.28 14.56 9.03
N LEU A 283 -9.49 15.32 10.12
CA LEU A 283 -9.32 14.81 11.48
C LEU A 283 -10.38 13.74 11.80
N ASP A 284 -11.63 13.95 11.40
CA ASP A 284 -12.72 12.96 11.51
C ASP A 284 -12.41 11.68 10.69
N ALA A 285 -11.88 11.81 9.48
CA ALA A 285 -11.47 10.67 8.65
C ALA A 285 -10.34 9.85 9.32
N TRP A 286 -9.33 10.52 9.89
CA TRP A 286 -8.28 9.86 10.69
C TRP A 286 -8.85 9.11 11.88
N GLN A 287 -9.68 9.78 12.70
CA GLN A 287 -10.29 9.20 13.88
C GLN A 287 -11.10 7.93 13.53
N LYS A 288 -11.93 8.00 12.49
CA LYS A 288 -12.79 6.88 12.07
C LYS A 288 -11.99 5.74 11.42
N ALA A 289 -10.94 6.04 10.64
CA ALA A 289 -10.05 5.03 10.06
C ALA A 289 -9.27 4.26 11.15
N LEU A 290 -8.76 4.95 12.16
CA LEU A 290 -8.06 4.31 13.28
C LEU A 290 -9.03 3.52 14.17
N ALA A 291 -10.22 4.06 14.47
CA ALA A 291 -11.25 3.32 15.20
C ALA A 291 -11.74 2.06 14.46
N LEU A 292 -11.78 2.10 13.12
CA LEU A 292 -12.03 0.92 12.29
C LEU A 292 -10.88 -0.09 12.37
N SER A 293 -9.61 0.36 12.32
CA SER A 293 -8.45 -0.52 12.51
C SER A 293 -8.52 -1.25 13.84
N ASP A 294 -8.65 -0.51 14.94
CA ASP A 294 -8.78 -1.06 16.29
C ASP A 294 -9.91 -2.09 16.39
N LEU A 295 -11.06 -1.82 15.76
CA LEU A 295 -12.20 -2.74 15.76
C LEU A 295 -11.93 -3.99 14.93
N VAL A 296 -11.35 -3.86 13.72
CA VAL A 296 -10.92 -4.96 12.86
C VAL A 296 -9.91 -5.85 13.58
N ASP A 297 -8.95 -5.28 14.30
CA ASP A 297 -7.89 -6.04 14.96
C ASP A 297 -8.38 -6.74 16.23
N ARG A 298 -9.23 -6.08 17.04
CA ARG A 298 -9.95 -6.77 18.14
C ARG A 298 -10.84 -7.89 17.62
N ALA A 299 -11.57 -7.66 16.54
CA ALA A 299 -12.43 -8.66 15.91
C ALA A 299 -11.62 -9.82 15.32
N THR A 300 -10.41 -9.58 14.83
CA THR A 300 -9.51 -10.65 14.33
C THR A 300 -8.89 -11.45 15.49
N ALA A 301 -8.65 -10.81 16.65
CA ALA A 301 -8.13 -11.47 17.84
C ALA A 301 -9.17 -12.35 18.56
N ASP A 302 -10.45 -11.99 18.51
CA ASP A 302 -11.58 -12.80 19.02
C ASP A 302 -12.76 -12.84 18.03
N PRO A 303 -12.66 -13.62 16.94
CA PRO A 303 -13.70 -13.68 15.90
C PRO A 303 -15.05 -14.19 16.40
N GLY A 304 -15.05 -15.02 17.45
CA GLY A 304 -16.27 -15.54 18.07
C GLY A 304 -17.07 -14.48 18.83
N ARG A 305 -16.44 -13.36 19.19
CA ARG A 305 -17.10 -12.18 19.80
C ARG A 305 -17.17 -10.97 18.87
N ALA A 306 -16.82 -11.11 17.59
CA ALA A 306 -16.84 -10.01 16.65
C ALA A 306 -18.28 -9.50 16.40
N GLU A 307 -18.59 -8.31 16.89
CA GLU A 307 -19.84 -7.62 16.59
C GLU A 307 -19.85 -7.11 15.13
N LEU A 308 -20.18 -8.00 14.19
CA LEU A 308 -20.19 -7.67 12.75
C LEU A 308 -21.08 -6.46 12.42
N GLY A 309 -22.15 -6.21 13.19
CA GLY A 309 -22.98 -5.01 13.05
C GLY A 309 -22.27 -3.71 13.45
N ALA A 310 -21.42 -3.75 14.48
CA ALA A 310 -20.55 -2.63 14.83
C ALA A 310 -19.45 -2.43 13.76
N LEU A 311 -18.93 -3.53 13.20
CA LEU A 311 -17.94 -3.51 12.13
C LEU A 311 -18.50 -2.85 10.85
N ASP A 312 -19.70 -3.21 10.41
CA ASP A 312 -20.37 -2.56 9.27
C ASP A 312 -20.57 -1.05 9.51
N LYS A 313 -20.98 -0.68 10.73
CA LYS A 313 -21.20 0.73 11.11
C LYS A 313 -19.89 1.52 11.08
N ALA A 314 -18.82 0.98 11.64
CA ALA A 314 -17.50 1.60 11.61
C ALA A 314 -16.93 1.69 10.18
N THR A 315 -17.16 0.66 9.35
CA THR A 315 -16.75 0.62 7.94
C THR A 315 -17.41 1.75 7.15
N LYS A 316 -18.74 1.90 7.28
CA LYS A 316 -19.47 3.01 6.63
C LYS A 316 -19.01 4.37 7.16
N ALA A 317 -18.86 4.49 8.49
CA ALA A 317 -18.42 5.73 9.11
C ALA A 317 -17.05 6.19 8.61
N ALA A 318 -16.07 5.28 8.45
CA ALA A 318 -14.73 5.61 7.93
C ALA A 318 -14.71 5.88 6.42
N ALA A 319 -15.55 5.19 5.64
CA ALA A 319 -15.61 5.38 4.18
C ALA A 319 -16.20 6.74 3.77
N GLU A 320 -17.17 7.25 4.54
CA GLU A 320 -17.90 8.49 4.25
C GLU A 320 -17.00 9.75 4.17
N PRO A 321 -16.25 10.16 5.22
CA PRO A 321 -15.42 11.36 5.16
C PRO A 321 -14.24 11.20 4.19
N LEU A 322 -13.71 9.98 3.98
CA LEU A 322 -12.72 9.72 2.94
C LEU A 322 -13.30 9.97 1.54
N ALA A 323 -14.54 9.54 1.29
CA ALA A 323 -15.24 9.81 0.03
C ALA A 323 -15.55 11.31 -0.15
N GLU A 324 -15.92 12.03 0.93
CA GLU A 324 -16.05 13.50 0.88
C GLU A 324 -14.72 14.18 0.52
N LEU A 325 -13.62 13.83 1.19
CA LEU A 325 -12.30 14.39 0.90
C LEU A 325 -11.87 14.11 -0.56
N ARG A 326 -12.11 12.90 -1.08
CA ARG A 326 -11.89 12.57 -2.50
C ARG A 326 -12.73 13.44 -3.44
N GLN A 327 -13.99 13.75 -3.10
CA GLN A 327 -14.81 14.67 -3.89
C GLN A 327 -14.30 16.13 -3.82
N VAL A 328 -13.75 16.55 -2.69
CA VAL A 328 -13.14 17.88 -2.54
C VAL A 328 -11.88 17.99 -3.39
N VAL A 329 -11.01 16.97 -3.37
CA VAL A 329 -9.85 16.86 -4.29
C VAL A 329 -10.32 16.95 -5.73
N ALA A 330 -11.29 16.13 -6.16
CA ALA A 330 -11.79 16.14 -7.52
C ALA A 330 -12.30 17.54 -7.96
N LYS A 331 -12.99 18.27 -7.06
CA LYS A 331 -13.46 19.64 -7.32
C LYS A 331 -12.30 20.65 -7.47
N GLU A 332 -11.29 20.59 -6.61
CA GLU A 332 -10.12 21.50 -6.71
C GLU A 332 -9.20 21.16 -7.89
N VAL A 333 -9.11 19.89 -8.27
CA VAL A 333 -8.40 19.43 -9.48
C VAL A 333 -9.07 19.95 -10.75
N GLN A 334 -10.40 19.94 -10.81
CA GLN A 334 -11.19 20.50 -11.92
C GLN A 334 -11.37 22.02 -11.84
N PHE A 335 -10.86 22.69 -10.79
CA PHE A 335 -10.97 24.14 -10.68
C PHE A 335 -10.17 24.85 -11.78
N ASP A 336 -10.72 25.95 -12.29
CA ASP A 336 -10.15 26.67 -13.43
C ASP A 336 -9.15 27.73 -12.97
N TRP A 337 -7.90 27.31 -12.75
CA TRP A 337 -6.79 28.09 -12.17
C TRP A 337 -6.27 29.24 -13.07
N ARG A 338 -7.12 29.96 -13.83
CA ARG A 338 -6.74 30.92 -14.90
C ARG A 338 -5.90 32.12 -14.48
N ALA A 339 -6.03 32.60 -13.24
CA ALA A 339 -5.26 33.76 -12.81
C ALA A 339 -3.80 33.38 -12.53
N ASP A 340 -2.86 34.20 -13.00
CA ASP A 340 -1.42 33.95 -12.91
C ASP A 340 -0.82 34.48 -11.60
N THR A 341 -1.39 34.08 -10.47
CA THR A 341 -0.99 34.55 -9.12
C THR A 341 -0.11 33.54 -8.40
N GLN A 342 0.72 34.03 -7.47
CA GLN A 342 1.53 33.19 -6.57
C GLN A 342 0.65 32.21 -5.75
N ALA A 343 -0.54 32.63 -5.33
CA ALA A 343 -1.48 31.77 -4.60
C ALA A 343 -1.99 30.60 -5.46
N ASN A 344 -2.37 30.88 -6.71
CA ASN A 344 -2.77 29.82 -7.65
C ASN A 344 -1.61 28.88 -7.97
N TRP A 345 -0.38 29.40 -8.13
CA TRP A 345 0.80 28.55 -8.31
C TRP A 345 1.00 27.61 -7.12
N LEU A 346 0.99 28.12 -5.88
CA LEU A 346 1.12 27.30 -4.66
C LEU A 346 -0.01 26.27 -4.53
N ALA A 347 -1.26 26.65 -4.80
CA ALA A 347 -2.39 25.72 -4.78
C ALA A 347 -2.23 24.57 -5.79
N VAL A 348 -1.79 24.87 -7.02
CA VAL A 348 -1.45 23.86 -8.03
C VAL A 348 -0.27 22.98 -7.58
N GLN A 349 0.79 23.56 -7.00
CA GLN A 349 1.92 22.77 -6.46
C GLN A 349 1.47 21.80 -5.35
N HIS A 350 0.57 22.24 -4.45
CA HIS A 350 0.07 21.38 -3.38
C HIS A 350 -0.88 20.29 -3.89
N LEU A 351 -1.72 20.57 -4.90
CA LEU A 351 -2.49 19.52 -5.58
C LEU A 351 -1.59 18.47 -6.22
N LEU A 352 -0.48 18.88 -6.85
CA LEU A 352 0.50 17.95 -7.42
C LEU A 352 1.19 17.07 -6.36
N LEU A 353 1.03 17.30 -5.05
CA LEU A 353 1.49 16.37 -4.01
C LEU A 353 0.60 15.12 -3.84
N LEU A 354 -0.55 15.05 -4.53
CA LEU A 354 -1.48 13.92 -4.46
C LEU A 354 -1.23 12.90 -5.60
N PRO A 355 -0.95 11.62 -5.29
CA PRO A 355 -0.74 10.57 -6.30
C PRO A 355 -2.08 9.93 -6.76
N PRO A 356 -2.10 9.12 -7.83
CA PRO A 356 -3.21 8.24 -8.14
C PRO A 356 -3.59 7.33 -6.95
N PRO A 357 -4.89 7.00 -6.77
CA PRO A 357 -6.02 7.40 -7.63
C PRO A 357 -6.60 8.80 -7.32
N LEU A 358 -6.03 9.57 -6.38
CA LEU A 358 -6.57 10.88 -5.97
C LEU A 358 -6.58 11.93 -7.09
N ILE A 359 -5.63 11.85 -8.03
CA ILE A 359 -5.61 12.66 -9.25
C ILE A 359 -5.39 11.75 -10.47
N GLY A 360 -6.19 11.95 -11.51
CA GLY A 360 -6.02 11.26 -12.80
C GLY A 360 -4.84 11.82 -13.62
N ILE A 361 -4.30 11.02 -14.54
CA ILE A 361 -3.09 11.38 -15.31
C ILE A 361 -3.30 12.64 -16.15
N GLU A 362 -4.45 12.76 -16.82
CA GLU A 362 -4.82 13.90 -17.67
C GLU A 362 -4.96 15.20 -16.84
N ASP A 363 -5.62 15.10 -15.69
CA ASP A 363 -5.75 16.19 -14.72
C ASP A 363 -4.40 16.63 -14.17
N ARG A 364 -3.53 15.66 -13.86
CA ARG A 364 -2.17 15.91 -13.40
C ARG A 364 -1.33 16.61 -14.46
N GLU A 365 -1.45 16.21 -15.72
CA GLU A 365 -0.79 16.89 -16.84
C GLU A 365 -1.29 18.33 -17.01
N ARG A 366 -2.61 18.57 -16.96
CA ARG A 366 -3.19 19.92 -16.98
C ARG A 366 -2.64 20.78 -15.84
N LEU A 367 -2.60 20.25 -14.62
CA LEU A 367 -2.06 20.97 -13.44
C LEU A 367 -0.55 21.23 -13.57
N PHE A 368 0.24 20.26 -14.03
CA PHE A 368 1.68 20.40 -14.23
C PHE A 368 2.01 21.50 -15.25
N ASP A 369 1.38 21.46 -16.42
CA ASP A 369 1.61 22.45 -17.47
C ASP A 369 1.07 23.84 -17.06
N ARG A 370 -0.03 23.91 -16.31
CA ARG A 370 -0.54 25.15 -15.72
C ARG A 370 0.43 25.75 -14.69
N GLY A 371 1.00 24.92 -13.81
CA GLY A 371 2.00 25.34 -12.83
C GLY A 371 3.24 25.95 -13.48
N ARG A 372 3.73 25.35 -14.57
CA ARG A 372 4.83 25.89 -15.39
C ARG A 372 4.47 27.21 -16.08
N LEU A 373 3.23 27.37 -16.54
CA LEU A 373 2.78 28.62 -17.16
C LEU A 373 2.72 29.77 -16.14
N ILE A 374 2.19 29.55 -14.94
CA ILE A 374 2.15 30.58 -13.89
C ILE A 374 3.57 30.95 -13.45
N SER A 375 4.42 29.94 -13.16
CA SER A 375 5.81 30.15 -12.74
C SER A 375 6.58 31.03 -13.74
N ARG A 376 6.48 30.72 -15.05
CA ARG A 376 7.14 31.50 -16.11
C ARG A 376 6.69 32.96 -16.11
N LYS A 377 5.38 33.21 -16.04
CA LYS A 377 4.84 34.57 -16.04
C LYS A 377 5.30 35.37 -14.82
N LEU A 378 5.28 34.76 -13.63
CA LEU A 378 5.78 35.40 -12.40
C LEU A 378 7.26 35.78 -12.50
N THR A 379 8.08 34.96 -13.16
CA THR A 379 9.48 35.29 -13.48
C THR A 379 9.61 36.41 -14.51
N GLU A 380 8.83 36.36 -15.60
CA GLU A 380 8.84 37.36 -16.69
C GLU A 380 8.40 38.74 -16.22
N THR A 381 7.37 38.84 -15.37
CA THR A 381 6.77 40.12 -14.98
C THR A 381 7.37 40.74 -13.72
N GLN A 382 8.35 40.07 -13.07
CA GLN A 382 8.94 40.44 -11.77
C GLN A 382 7.91 40.87 -10.71
N THR A 383 6.69 40.35 -10.80
CA THR A 383 5.58 40.90 -10.04
C THR A 383 5.71 40.49 -8.59
N GLU A 384 6.05 41.44 -7.73
CA GLU A 384 5.92 41.28 -6.27
C GLU A 384 4.54 40.71 -5.98
N ALA A 385 4.51 39.61 -5.22
CA ALA A 385 3.28 38.86 -5.00
C ALA A 385 2.26 39.74 -4.27
N ALA A 386 1.35 40.35 -5.04
CA ALA A 386 0.35 41.30 -4.56
C ALA A 386 -0.38 40.74 -3.34
N GLY A 387 -0.57 41.60 -2.33
CA GLY A 387 -0.79 41.23 -0.92
C GLY A 387 -2.11 40.54 -0.58
N GLU A 388 -2.41 39.41 -1.20
CA GLU A 388 -3.41 38.47 -0.71
C GLU A 388 -3.00 37.98 0.69
N ALA A 389 -3.94 38.03 1.64
CA ALA A 389 -3.73 37.53 2.99
C ALA A 389 -3.48 36.01 2.95
N ARG A 390 -2.23 35.60 3.19
CA ARG A 390 -1.81 34.19 3.22
C ARG A 390 -2.17 33.52 4.53
N VAL A 391 -2.27 32.19 4.51
CA VAL A 391 -2.31 31.40 5.74
C VAL A 391 -0.97 31.60 6.47
N THR A 392 -1.02 32.03 7.73
CA THR A 392 0.20 32.27 8.50
C THR A 392 0.96 30.96 8.76
N ALA A 393 2.29 31.03 8.88
CA ALA A 393 3.11 29.85 9.20
C ALA A 393 2.65 29.16 10.50
N GLY A 394 2.18 29.93 11.50
CA GLY A 394 1.59 29.42 12.73
C GLY A 394 0.31 28.61 12.49
N GLN A 395 -0.61 29.09 11.64
CA GLN A 395 -1.82 28.32 11.28
C GLN A 395 -1.47 27.00 10.58
N LYS A 396 -0.50 27.00 9.65
CA LYS A 396 -0.03 25.74 9.03
C LYS A 396 0.59 24.79 10.05
N ALA A 397 1.45 25.30 10.93
CA ALA A 397 2.05 24.49 12.01
C ALA A 397 0.99 23.86 12.92
N VAL A 398 -0.05 24.60 13.31
CA VAL A 398 -1.18 24.08 14.09
C VAL A 398 -1.95 22.99 13.34
N ARG A 399 -2.23 23.15 12.03
CA ARG A 399 -2.89 22.11 11.22
C ARG A 399 -2.04 20.84 11.11
N ARG A 400 -0.74 20.97 10.80
CA ARG A 400 0.23 19.85 10.79
C ARG A 400 0.24 19.12 12.12
N LEU A 401 0.30 19.87 13.23
CA LEU A 401 0.35 19.33 14.59
C LEU A 401 -0.93 18.56 14.96
N LYS A 402 -2.11 19.10 14.65
CA LYS A 402 -3.39 18.40 14.87
C LYS A 402 -3.51 17.14 14.02
N ALA A 403 -3.17 17.20 12.73
CA ALA A 403 -3.25 16.04 11.85
C ALA A 403 -2.22 14.95 12.22
N ALA A 404 -1.00 15.33 12.61
CA ALA A 404 -0.01 14.39 13.14
C ALA A 404 -0.52 13.71 14.43
N ALA A 405 -1.08 14.47 15.37
CA ALA A 405 -1.58 13.93 16.63
C ALA A 405 -2.80 13.00 16.45
N GLU A 406 -3.76 13.32 15.56
CA GLU A 406 -4.85 12.39 15.23
C GLU A 406 -4.35 11.14 14.48
N SER A 407 -3.36 11.25 13.59
CA SER A 407 -2.78 10.09 12.88
C SER A 407 -2.08 9.08 13.80
N LEU A 408 -1.69 9.51 15.02
CA LEU A 408 -1.15 8.65 16.08
C LEU A 408 -2.24 8.03 16.97
N GLY A 409 -3.47 8.57 16.93
CA GLY A 409 -4.62 8.09 17.68
C GLY A 409 -4.52 8.19 19.20
N GLY A 410 -5.39 7.46 19.90
CA GLY A 410 -5.38 7.30 21.35
C GLY A 410 -5.35 8.62 22.13
N SER A 411 -4.41 8.74 23.08
CA SER A 411 -4.21 9.93 23.90
C SER A 411 -3.78 11.17 23.09
N TRP A 412 -3.09 10.98 21.96
CA TRP A 412 -2.66 12.09 21.10
C TRP A 412 -3.83 12.69 20.33
N GLY A 413 -4.75 11.86 19.82
CA GLY A 413 -6.01 12.32 19.24
C GLY A 413 -6.89 13.05 20.26
N ASN A 414 -6.99 12.55 21.50
CA ASN A 414 -7.70 13.27 22.59
C ASN A 414 -7.09 14.65 22.84
N TRP A 415 -5.76 14.72 23.00
CA TRP A 415 -5.03 15.98 23.18
C TRP A 415 -5.29 16.97 22.02
N ALA A 416 -5.33 16.49 20.77
CA ALA A 416 -5.58 17.32 19.59
C ALA A 416 -6.99 17.96 19.55
N ARG A 417 -7.99 17.22 20.06
CA ARG A 417 -9.38 17.68 20.21
C ARG A 417 -9.56 18.66 21.37
N GLU A 418 -8.83 18.45 22.46
CA GLU A 418 -8.83 19.35 23.62
C GLU A 418 -8.19 20.72 23.32
N GLN A 419 -7.35 20.81 22.27
CA GLN A 419 -6.85 22.10 21.79
C GLN A 419 -7.96 22.91 21.09
N PRO A 420 -8.33 24.10 21.59
CA PRO A 420 -9.40 24.91 21.01
C PRO A 420 -9.26 25.11 19.49
N SER A 421 -10.37 24.99 18.76
CA SER A 421 -10.48 25.50 17.39
C SER A 421 -10.39 27.03 17.46
N PHE A 422 -9.25 27.62 17.09
CA PHE A 422 -8.98 29.06 17.22
C PHE A 422 -10.04 29.93 16.50
N PRO A 423 -11.00 30.54 17.21
CA PRO A 423 -12.13 31.21 16.56
C PRO A 423 -11.94 32.72 16.65
N GLY A 424 -11.23 33.28 15.67
CA GLY A 424 -11.06 34.73 15.52
C GLY A 424 -9.97 35.35 16.42
N LYS A 425 -9.05 36.08 15.78
CA LYS A 425 -7.78 36.62 16.33
C LYS A 425 -6.94 35.55 17.05
N PRO A 426 -5.76 35.17 16.52
CA PRO A 426 -4.89 34.28 17.26
C PRO A 426 -4.58 34.91 18.63
N ARG A 427 -4.70 34.09 19.68
CA ARG A 427 -4.35 34.46 21.04
C ARG A 427 -2.94 35.06 21.03
N THR A 428 -2.82 36.35 21.33
CA THR A 428 -1.53 37.08 21.28
C THR A 428 -0.55 36.61 22.36
N ASP A 429 -1.04 35.85 23.34
CA ASP A 429 -0.29 35.04 24.31
C ASP A 429 0.32 33.76 23.70
N LEU A 430 -0.25 33.23 22.60
CA LEU A 430 0.32 32.12 21.81
C LEU A 430 1.08 32.59 20.56
N ILE A 431 0.94 33.88 20.18
CA ILE A 431 1.86 34.58 19.26
C ILE A 431 2.61 35.70 20.00
N SER A 432 3.05 35.40 21.23
CA SER A 432 4.33 35.95 21.65
C SER A 432 5.41 35.33 20.74
N PRO A 433 6.52 36.02 20.40
CA PRO A 433 7.64 35.43 19.66
C PRO A 433 8.38 34.30 20.41
N ASP A 434 7.79 33.79 21.49
CA ASP A 434 8.41 32.88 22.42
C ASP A 434 8.50 31.47 21.89
N ARG A 435 9.63 30.87 22.23
CA ARG A 435 10.08 29.50 21.95
C ARG A 435 9.05 28.40 22.12
N TYR A 436 7.94 28.58 22.85
CA TYR A 436 7.08 27.49 23.31
C TYR A 436 6.37 26.71 22.20
N LEU A 437 5.79 27.31 21.17
CA LEU A 437 5.18 26.51 20.08
C LEU A 437 6.22 25.79 19.21
N LEU A 438 7.41 26.36 19.06
CA LEU A 438 8.58 25.70 18.48
C LEU A 438 9.17 24.64 19.42
N ALA A 439 9.05 24.81 20.73
CA ALA A 439 9.48 23.86 21.75
C ALA A 439 8.49 22.70 21.88
N ASP A 440 7.18 22.92 21.79
CA ASP A 440 6.15 21.87 21.82
C ASP A 440 6.17 21.04 20.53
N THR A 441 6.45 21.68 19.39
CA THR A 441 6.70 20.96 18.12
C THR A 441 8.10 20.31 18.09
N ALA A 442 9.12 20.93 18.69
CA ALA A 442 10.42 20.28 18.92
C ALA A 442 10.30 19.12 19.92
N ASP A 443 9.44 19.20 20.94
CA ASP A 443 9.25 18.20 21.98
C ASP A 443 8.38 17.07 21.46
N LEU A 444 7.31 17.34 20.69
CA LEU A 444 6.61 16.28 19.96
C LEU A 444 7.55 15.62 18.95
N SER A 445 8.31 16.40 18.17
CA SER A 445 9.24 15.83 17.19
C SER A 445 10.48 15.19 17.82
N ALA A 446 10.84 15.53 19.06
CA ALA A 446 11.87 14.91 19.90
C ALA A 446 11.34 13.72 20.70
N ILE A 447 10.06 13.66 21.03
CA ILE A 447 9.37 12.48 21.57
C ILE A 447 9.20 11.45 20.45
N LEU A 448 8.81 11.86 19.25
CA LEU A 448 8.85 11.03 18.05
C LEU A 448 10.29 10.61 17.71
N TYR A 449 11.28 11.50 17.89
CA TYR A 449 12.71 11.16 17.75
C TYR A 449 13.19 10.17 18.82
N ALA A 450 12.76 10.31 20.07
CA ALA A 450 13.14 9.47 21.20
C ALA A 450 12.40 8.13 21.20
N HIS A 451 11.19 8.06 20.63
CA HIS A 451 10.50 6.82 20.34
C HIS A 451 11.22 6.06 19.22
N ARG A 452 11.67 6.78 18.18
CA ARG A 452 12.49 6.27 17.09
C ARG A 452 13.91 5.87 17.53
N HIS A 453 14.53 6.58 18.47
CA HIS A 453 15.79 6.16 19.11
C HIS A 453 15.62 4.95 20.01
N ARG A 454 14.49 4.83 20.74
CA ARG A 454 14.12 3.59 21.44
C ARG A 454 13.82 2.41 20.50
N GLN A 455 13.50 2.67 19.23
CA GLN A 455 13.49 1.65 18.17
C GLN A 455 14.92 1.36 17.65
N ALA A 456 15.82 2.36 17.63
CA ALA A 456 17.23 2.20 17.24
C ALA A 456 18.09 1.49 18.31
N ASP A 457 17.69 1.46 19.59
CA ASP A 457 18.35 0.61 20.61
C ASP A 457 18.29 -0.91 20.28
N PHE A 458 17.44 -1.30 19.33
CA PHE A 458 17.39 -2.66 18.76
C PHE A 458 18.45 -2.90 17.66
N ASP A 459 19.17 -1.87 17.17
CA ASP A 459 20.19 -1.94 16.10
C ASP A 459 21.50 -2.67 16.50
N LYS A 460 21.51 -3.42 17.61
CA LYS A 460 22.66 -4.23 18.06
C LYS A 460 22.94 -5.47 17.19
N TYR A 461 22.21 -5.66 16.10
CA TYR A 461 22.30 -6.81 15.20
C TYR A 461 22.47 -6.33 13.74
N PRO A 462 23.67 -6.42 13.15
CA PRO A 462 23.94 -5.83 11.83
C PRO A 462 23.36 -6.65 10.68
N ALA A 463 22.72 -5.97 9.73
CA ALA A 463 22.21 -6.56 8.49
C ALA A 463 23.27 -6.54 7.36
N THR A 464 23.24 -7.55 6.50
CA THR A 464 24.19 -7.73 5.39
C THR A 464 23.73 -7.01 4.11
N GLY A 465 24.35 -5.87 3.80
CA GLY A 465 24.07 -5.03 2.62
C GLY A 465 25.34 -4.58 1.87
N SER A 466 25.18 -4.04 0.66
CA SER A 466 26.26 -3.56 -0.20
C SER A 466 26.31 -2.02 -0.26
N ALA A 467 27.52 -1.45 -0.37
CA ALA A 467 27.74 0.00 -0.22
C ALA A 467 26.93 0.90 -1.17
N ASP A 468 26.67 0.50 -2.42
CA ASP A 468 25.84 1.30 -3.34
C ASP A 468 24.36 1.31 -2.92
N ARG A 469 23.91 0.19 -2.34
CA ARG A 469 22.59 0.10 -1.72
C ARG A 469 22.55 1.02 -0.50
N ASP A 470 23.57 1.00 0.36
CA ASP A 470 23.66 1.91 1.51
C ASP A 470 23.81 3.39 1.13
N ALA A 471 24.41 3.73 -0.02
CA ALA A 471 24.54 5.11 -0.51
C ALA A 471 23.25 5.65 -1.15
N ALA A 472 22.54 4.82 -1.93
CA ALA A 472 21.19 5.12 -2.42
C ALA A 472 20.19 5.16 -1.25
N GLU A 473 20.34 4.23 -0.30
CA GLU A 473 19.56 4.22 0.92
C GLU A 473 19.89 5.40 1.82
N ALA A 474 21.12 5.90 1.94
CA ALA A 474 21.46 7.10 2.73
C ALA A 474 20.71 8.34 2.25
N PHE A 475 20.50 8.48 0.93
CA PHE A 475 19.62 9.51 0.34
C PHE A 475 18.12 9.32 0.64
N SER A 476 17.72 8.17 1.20
CA SER A 476 16.34 7.87 1.62
C SER A 476 16.18 7.53 3.12
N ARG A 477 17.27 7.31 3.86
CA ARG A 477 17.31 6.77 5.22
C ARG A 477 17.16 7.87 6.28
N LEU A 478 16.04 8.57 6.17
CA LEU A 478 15.21 8.78 7.34
C LEU A 478 14.12 7.67 7.45
N ALA A 479 14.46 6.40 7.16
CA ALA A 479 13.70 5.20 7.58
C ALA A 479 14.50 3.86 7.50
N VAL A 480 14.77 3.28 8.68
CA VAL A 480 14.94 1.86 9.12
C VAL A 480 15.09 0.68 8.12
N PRO A 481 16.04 -0.27 8.36
CA PRO A 481 16.06 -1.65 7.80
C PRO A 481 15.44 -2.72 8.74
N PHE A 482 15.10 -3.91 8.22
CA PHE A 482 14.42 -5.01 8.95
C PHE A 482 15.34 -6.19 9.30
N THR A 483 15.10 -6.88 10.44
CA THR A 483 15.02 -8.36 10.51
C THR A 483 14.23 -8.93 11.71
N GLN A 484 13.35 -9.88 11.39
CA GLN A 484 12.82 -11.07 12.10
C GLN A 484 12.85 -11.22 13.66
N PHE A 485 11.67 -11.56 14.22
CA PHE A 485 11.45 -12.22 15.52
C PHE A 485 10.42 -13.38 15.36
N PRO A 486 10.36 -14.37 16.29
CA PRO A 486 9.55 -15.58 16.11
C PRO A 486 8.09 -15.45 16.57
N VAL A 487 7.17 -15.92 15.71
CA VAL A 487 5.82 -16.51 15.96
C VAL A 487 4.96 -15.84 17.06
N PRO A 488 3.87 -15.12 16.71
CA PRO A 488 2.66 -15.73 16.12
C PRO A 488 2.41 -15.38 14.64
N GLU A 489 1.26 -15.81 14.11
CA GLU A 489 0.85 -15.74 12.69
C GLU A 489 1.38 -14.50 11.92
N PRO A 490 2.38 -14.68 11.02
CA PRO A 490 3.20 -13.56 10.52
C PRO A 490 2.45 -12.44 9.78
N ALA A 491 1.30 -12.75 9.18
CA ALA A 491 0.51 -11.78 8.43
C ALA A 491 -0.08 -10.68 9.33
N VAL A 492 -0.56 -11.05 10.53
CA VAL A 492 -1.26 -10.14 11.45
C VAL A 492 -0.28 -9.17 12.11
N VAL A 493 0.74 -9.69 12.79
CA VAL A 493 1.72 -8.87 13.52
C VAL A 493 2.56 -8.06 12.53
N GLY A 494 2.95 -8.66 11.40
CA GLY A 494 3.67 -7.97 10.33
C GLY A 494 2.84 -6.84 9.70
N GLY A 495 1.54 -7.05 9.47
CA GLY A 495 0.63 -6.02 8.94
C GLY A 495 0.53 -4.80 9.86
N LEU A 496 0.32 -5.02 11.15
CA LEU A 496 0.16 -3.94 12.14
C LEU A 496 1.47 -3.20 12.43
N ALA A 497 2.60 -3.91 12.50
CA ALA A 497 3.90 -3.27 12.62
C ALA A 497 4.23 -2.40 11.37
N ARG A 498 3.88 -2.88 10.16
CA ARG A 498 4.03 -2.12 8.91
C ARG A 498 3.17 -0.86 8.89
N TRP A 499 1.89 -0.95 9.25
CA TRP A 499 1.00 0.21 9.31
C TRP A 499 1.41 1.19 10.41
N LYS A 500 1.68 0.72 11.62
CA LYS A 500 2.16 1.57 12.73
C LYS A 500 3.45 2.31 12.36
N GLY A 501 4.45 1.61 11.82
CA GLY A 501 5.71 2.23 11.39
C GLY A 501 5.51 3.26 10.26
N LEU A 502 4.59 3.01 9.33
CA LEU A 502 4.21 3.98 8.30
C LEU A 502 3.54 5.23 8.91
N LEU A 503 2.63 5.07 9.88
CA LEU A 503 1.94 6.18 10.53
C LEU A 503 2.88 7.00 11.41
N GLU A 504 3.73 6.36 12.23
CA GLU A 504 4.78 7.02 13.01
C GLU A 504 5.74 7.81 12.10
N TRP A 505 6.13 7.22 10.96
CA TRP A 505 6.95 7.88 9.96
C TRP A 505 6.22 9.06 9.28
N ALA A 506 4.93 8.91 8.96
CA ALA A 506 4.14 9.95 8.31
C ALA A 506 3.89 11.14 9.24
N ALA A 507 3.56 10.89 10.50
CA ALA A 507 3.45 11.90 11.55
C ALA A 507 4.80 12.61 11.77
N ALA A 508 5.90 11.85 11.87
CA ALA A 508 7.24 12.42 12.00
C ALA A 508 7.65 13.27 10.79
N ARG A 509 7.21 12.94 9.57
CA ARG A 509 7.47 13.77 8.39
C ARG A 509 6.55 14.99 8.31
N ALA A 510 5.26 14.86 8.60
CA ALA A 510 4.35 16.01 8.67
C ALA A 510 4.83 17.06 9.69
N ALA A 511 5.42 16.61 10.80
CA ALA A 511 6.07 17.47 11.79
C ALA A 511 7.44 18.04 11.36
N ARG A 512 8.06 17.53 10.28
CA ARG A 512 9.44 17.87 9.87
C ARG A 512 9.59 18.34 8.42
N ASP A 513 8.52 18.53 7.65
CA ASP A 513 8.57 18.99 6.24
C ASP A 513 8.94 20.50 6.17
N HIS A 514 10.19 20.78 6.51
CA HIS A 514 10.91 22.01 6.19
C HIS A 514 11.83 21.73 5.00
N TRP A 515 11.97 22.70 4.09
CA TRP A 515 12.76 22.59 2.86
C TRP A 515 14.29 22.59 3.10
N TYR A 516 14.71 22.32 4.33
CA TYR A 516 16.05 22.58 4.86
C TYR A 516 16.63 21.32 5.53
N ASP A 517 17.95 21.18 5.47
CA ASP A 517 18.69 20.12 6.15
C ASP A 517 18.78 20.32 7.68
N GLU A 518 19.47 19.40 8.37
CA GLU A 518 19.67 19.42 9.82
C GLU A 518 20.47 20.65 10.32
N ALA A 519 21.08 21.42 9.41
CA ALA A 519 21.77 22.68 9.68
C ALA A 519 20.98 23.93 9.21
N GLY A 520 19.74 23.76 8.76
CA GLY A 520 18.89 24.85 8.29
C GLY A 520 19.27 25.40 6.91
N GLN A 521 19.90 24.60 6.04
CA GLN A 521 20.25 24.98 4.66
C GLN A 521 19.28 24.37 3.64
N PRO A 522 18.82 25.12 2.62
CA PRO A 522 17.81 24.60 1.70
C PRO A 522 18.38 23.47 0.82
N TYR A 523 17.58 22.41 0.60
CA TYR A 523 18.01 21.24 -0.20
C TYR A 523 18.28 21.58 -1.69
N LEU A 524 17.75 22.70 -2.17
CA LEU A 524 18.10 23.28 -3.47
C LEU A 524 19.11 24.41 -3.23
N ARG A 525 20.38 24.18 -3.58
CA ARG A 525 21.40 25.24 -3.67
C ARG A 525 21.19 26.04 -4.95
N ASP A 526 21.36 27.36 -4.86
CA ASP A 526 21.44 28.23 -6.04
C ASP A 526 22.57 27.78 -6.99
N SER A 527 22.20 27.64 -8.26
CA SER A 527 23.10 27.26 -9.35
C SER A 527 24.12 28.35 -9.72
N GLU A 528 24.02 29.55 -9.12
CA GLU A 528 24.91 30.69 -9.40
C GLU A 528 26.26 30.63 -8.65
N SER A 529 26.42 29.74 -7.65
CA SER A 529 27.62 29.68 -6.79
C SER A 529 28.85 29.02 -7.41
N ASN A 530 28.90 28.84 -8.75
CA ASN A 530 30.00 28.17 -9.45
C ASN A 530 31.01 29.16 -10.06
N ASN A 531 31.72 29.91 -9.22
CA ASN A 531 32.82 30.80 -9.62
C ASN A 531 34.17 30.30 -9.08
N TYR A 532 35.06 29.88 -9.98
CA TYR A 532 36.42 29.44 -9.65
C TYR A 532 37.34 30.63 -9.30
N PRO A 533 38.24 30.51 -8.30
CA PRO A 533 39.14 31.60 -7.92
C PRO A 533 40.45 31.61 -8.71
N SER A 534 40.66 32.61 -9.57
CA SER A 534 41.95 32.87 -10.23
C SER A 534 42.84 33.83 -9.43
N ARG A 535 43.63 33.23 -8.53
CA ARG A 535 45.02 33.60 -8.11
C ARG A 535 45.60 35.02 -8.39
N LYS A 536 46.21 35.55 -7.31
CA LYS A 536 47.40 36.45 -7.19
C LYS A 536 47.20 37.96 -6.98
N LEU A 537 47.45 38.38 -5.72
CA LEU A 537 48.21 39.55 -5.22
C LEU A 537 48.38 39.32 -3.70
N GLY A 538 49.44 39.68 -2.97
CA GLY A 538 50.83 40.10 -3.28
C GLY A 538 51.71 39.87 -2.01
N PRO A 539 53.06 39.88 -2.06
CA PRO A 539 53.89 39.43 -0.94
C PRO A 539 54.22 40.55 0.08
N SER A 540 54.33 40.20 1.36
CA SER A 540 55.01 41.02 2.36
C SER A 540 55.66 40.18 3.48
N ILE A 541 56.58 40.81 4.20
CA ILE A 541 57.35 40.33 5.37
C ILE A 541 58.57 39.44 5.03
N SER A 542 59.68 39.78 5.69
CA SER A 542 61.04 39.27 5.46
C SER A 542 61.77 39.07 6.79
N ARG A 543 62.86 38.29 6.78
CA ARG A 543 63.89 38.15 7.86
C ARG A 543 63.40 37.43 9.14
N ASN A 544 64.19 36.63 9.86
CA ASN A 544 65.58 36.13 9.72
C ASN A 544 65.72 34.83 10.56
N HIS A 545 66.54 33.86 10.13
CA HIS A 545 67.58 33.14 10.89
C HIS A 545 67.87 31.72 10.37
N PHE A 546 69.17 31.47 10.13
CA PHE A 546 69.88 30.18 10.05
C PHE A 546 70.77 30.08 11.32
N PRO A 547 71.40 28.94 11.73
CA PRO A 547 72.15 28.04 10.83
C PRO A 547 72.17 26.52 11.11
N SER A 548 72.57 25.79 10.06
CA SER A 548 73.41 24.57 10.02
C SER A 548 73.22 23.39 11.01
N SER A 549 73.06 22.19 10.45
CA SER A 549 74.15 21.18 10.40
C SER A 549 73.77 20.01 9.49
N ALA A 550 74.73 19.18 9.09
CA ALA A 550 74.59 18.18 8.02
C ALA A 550 74.90 16.75 8.49
N SER A 551 74.39 15.73 7.78
CA SER A 551 75.19 14.57 7.25
C SER A 551 74.34 13.36 6.81
N ARG A 552 74.57 12.87 5.56
CA ARG A 552 74.84 11.45 5.15
C ARG A 552 73.76 10.35 5.43
N VAL A 553 73.59 9.24 4.67
CA VAL A 553 74.19 8.68 3.42
C VAL A 553 73.35 7.48 2.88
N THR A 554 73.35 7.24 1.54
CA THR A 554 72.98 6.01 0.75
C THR A 554 71.63 5.27 0.98
N CYS A 555 70.78 5.11 -0.05
CA CYS A 555 70.78 4.16 -1.19
C CYS A 555 70.34 2.71 -0.88
N PHE A 556 69.32 2.23 -1.61
CA PHE A 556 69.41 0.99 -2.42
C PHE A 556 68.33 0.96 -3.52
N SER A 557 68.71 0.51 -4.72
CA SER A 557 67.83 0.03 -5.81
C SER A 557 67.58 -1.49 -5.62
N THR A 558 66.89 -2.29 -6.45
CA THR A 558 66.80 -2.32 -7.93
C THR A 558 65.78 -3.39 -8.39
N THR A 559 65.30 -3.30 -9.65
CA THR A 559 64.88 -4.39 -10.59
C THR A 559 63.69 -5.32 -10.20
N PHE A 560 62.55 -5.35 -10.90
CA PHE A 560 62.23 -5.94 -12.23
C PHE A 560 62.49 -7.47 -12.38
N ILE A 561 61.43 -8.27 -12.61
CA ILE A 561 61.45 -9.45 -13.52
C ILE A 561 60.11 -9.54 -14.26
N TRP A 562 60.15 -9.85 -15.55
CA TRP A 562 59.01 -10.10 -16.44
C TRP A 562 59.22 -11.43 -17.19
N ARG A 563 58.18 -12.27 -17.28
CA ARG A 563 57.93 -13.37 -18.25
C ARG A 563 56.74 -14.22 -17.75
N GLY A 564 55.89 -14.80 -18.60
CA GLY A 564 55.82 -14.74 -20.05
C GLY A 564 54.57 -15.46 -20.59
N GLU A 565 54.26 -15.27 -21.87
CA GLU A 565 53.08 -15.82 -22.56
C GLU A 565 53.15 -17.34 -22.81
N ARG A 566 51.98 -17.97 -23.03
CA ARG A 566 51.75 -18.89 -24.17
C ARG A 566 50.25 -19.10 -24.46
N ARG A 567 49.95 -19.48 -25.71
CA ARG A 567 48.60 -19.55 -26.31
C ARG A 567 47.99 -20.96 -26.26
N MET A 568 46.65 -21.03 -26.34
CA MET A 568 45.76 -21.90 -27.16
C MET A 568 46.35 -23.19 -27.81
N PRO A 569 45.58 -24.29 -27.99
CA PRO A 569 44.24 -24.24 -28.64
C PRO A 569 43.14 -25.26 -28.24
N PHE A 570 41.91 -24.91 -28.66
CA PHE A 570 40.76 -25.73 -29.10
C PHE A 570 40.52 -27.15 -28.53
N LEU A 571 39.36 -27.32 -27.88
CA LEU A 571 38.19 -27.97 -28.51
C LEU A 571 36.89 -27.32 -28.00
#